data_AF-A0A1I5JFV0-F1
#
_entry.id   AF-A0A1I5JFV0-F1
#
_cell.length_a   1.000
_cell.length_b   1.000
_cell.length_c   1.000
_cell.angle_alpha   90.00
_cell.angle_beta   90.00
_cell.angle_gamma   90.00
#
_symmetry.space_group_name_H-M   'P 1'
#
loop_
_entity.id
_entity.type
_entity.pdbx_description
1 polymer ?
#
loop_
_entity_poly.entity_id
_entity_poly.type
_entity_poly.pdbx_seq_one_letter_code
_entity_poly.pdbx_strand_id
1 'polypeptide(L)'
;MASAGPVENRKGWGYDFIRSQSINVVSFLETRSTAWYRPSNFLDFLEELEQIIDFSKFSSRISYGGSMGGYAAGAFASRLNCDAAILLNPISSLSRELAPWETRFEIAKRVNWSSSYHDAAEGIVGVPHVYLVADSLHSLDLKHIKRFERACPSCEFYRFPDVGHGIAVHMHALGVLKPFVLDIFNGHAPDKADFFQAIRQRRDYVRYYKQVFIEKEDRITPARANILAQNLARTLKRNRVPKKLAIQIFQNITALDPIEFGLELPASAG
;
A
#
# COMPACT_ATOMS: atom_id res chain seq x y z
N MET A 1 17.38 14.10 3.78
CA MET A 1 16.64 12.93 4.29
C MET A 1 15.57 13.47 5.24
N ALA A 2 14.31 13.04 5.11
CA ALA A 2 13.26 13.47 6.02
C ALA A 2 13.48 12.82 7.40
N SER A 3 13.27 13.59 8.48
CA SER A 3 13.34 13.12 9.87
C SER A 3 12.18 12.14 10.13
N ALA A 4 12.46 10.96 10.70
CA ALA A 4 11.43 9.95 10.98
C ALA A 4 10.64 10.19 12.30
N GLY A 5 10.68 11.41 12.84
CA GLY A 5 9.97 11.79 14.07
C GLY A 5 10.66 11.27 15.35
N PRO A 6 10.08 11.55 16.53
CA PRO A 6 10.64 11.11 17.81
C PRO A 6 10.68 9.58 17.90
N VAL A 7 11.79 9.05 18.43
CA VAL A 7 12.11 7.61 18.46
C VAL A 7 11.46 6.91 19.66
N GLU A 8 11.37 7.59 20.80
CA GLU A 8 10.81 7.01 22.02
C GLU A 8 9.31 6.76 21.91
N ASN A 9 8.87 5.58 22.37
CA ASN A 9 7.48 5.13 22.38
C ASN A 9 6.78 5.13 21.01
N ARG A 10 7.52 5.25 19.91
CA ARG A 10 6.96 5.17 18.56
C ARG A 10 6.53 3.72 18.29
N LYS A 11 5.24 3.55 17.99
CA LYS A 11 4.67 2.27 17.62
C LYS A 11 4.82 2.03 16.12
N GLY A 12 5.02 0.77 15.75
CA GLY A 12 4.90 0.32 14.36
C GLY A 12 3.51 0.57 13.81
N TRP A 13 3.40 0.69 12.49
CA TRP A 13 2.10 0.70 11.83
C TRP A 13 1.32 -0.54 12.28
N GLY A 14 0.02 -0.39 12.56
CA GLY A 14 -0.87 -1.48 12.97
C GLY A 14 -0.58 -2.13 14.34
N TYR A 15 0.44 -1.70 15.08
CA TYR A 15 0.84 -2.32 16.35
C TYR A 15 -0.32 -2.50 17.34
N ASP A 16 -1.09 -1.44 17.62
CA ASP A 16 -2.19 -1.49 18.59
C ASP A 16 -3.31 -2.42 18.12
N PHE A 17 -3.59 -2.44 16.82
CA PHE A 17 -4.56 -3.34 16.24
C PHE A 17 -4.11 -4.80 16.40
N ILE A 18 -2.89 -5.15 15.97
CA ILE A 18 -2.36 -6.51 16.06
C ILE A 18 -2.34 -6.99 17.52
N ARG A 19 -1.87 -6.14 18.43
CA ARG A 19 -1.87 -6.43 19.86
C ARG A 19 -3.27 -6.66 20.42
N SER A 20 -4.27 -5.91 19.95
CA SER A 20 -5.67 -6.12 20.36
C SER A 20 -6.25 -7.48 19.94
N GLN A 21 -5.62 -8.15 18.96
CA GLN A 21 -5.96 -9.50 18.54
C GLN A 21 -5.21 -10.59 19.33
N SER A 22 -4.49 -10.20 20.40
CA SER A 22 -3.63 -11.10 21.19
C SER A 22 -2.51 -11.77 20.37
N ILE A 23 -2.02 -11.07 19.33
CA ILE A 23 -0.92 -11.52 18.48
C ILE A 23 0.37 -10.82 18.91
N ASN A 24 1.47 -11.57 18.98
CA ASN A 24 2.80 -11.03 19.21
C ASN A 24 3.24 -10.17 18.03
N VAL A 25 3.78 -8.98 18.29
CA VAL A 25 4.21 -8.05 17.24
C VAL A 25 5.62 -7.54 17.50
N VAL A 26 6.47 -7.71 16.49
CA VAL A 26 7.81 -7.10 16.41
C VAL A 26 7.76 -6.05 15.31
N SER A 27 8.27 -4.85 15.58
CA SER A 27 8.26 -3.74 14.62
C SER A 27 9.67 -3.19 14.42
N PHE A 28 10.16 -3.26 13.20
CA PHE A 28 11.39 -2.58 12.80
C PHE A 28 11.05 -1.18 12.29
N LEU A 29 11.60 -0.17 12.95
CA LEU A 29 11.32 1.24 12.67
C LEU A 29 12.59 1.97 12.26
N GLU A 30 12.54 2.64 11.11
CA GLU A 30 13.59 3.60 10.75
C GLU A 30 13.49 4.83 11.65
N THR A 31 14.63 5.22 12.24
CA THR A 31 14.70 6.23 13.31
C THR A 31 15.13 7.60 12.78
N ARG A 32 16.39 7.76 12.40
CA ARG A 32 16.99 9.08 12.09
C ARG A 32 16.86 9.46 10.62
N SER A 33 16.93 8.47 9.73
CA SER A 33 16.83 8.65 8.30
C SER A 33 16.12 7.48 7.66
N THR A 34 15.43 7.76 6.55
CA THR A 34 14.87 6.74 5.67
C THR A 34 16.01 6.10 4.87
N ALA A 35 16.52 4.98 5.35
CA ALA A 35 17.59 4.20 4.74
C ALA A 35 17.08 2.87 4.16
N TRP A 36 15.76 2.71 4.05
CA TRP A 36 15.12 1.54 3.45
C TRP A 36 15.51 0.23 4.13
N TYR A 37 15.78 0.23 5.44
CA TYR A 37 16.20 -0.98 6.16
C TYR A 37 17.50 -1.61 5.60
N ARG A 38 18.35 -0.83 4.93
CA ARG A 38 19.64 -1.24 4.38
C ARG A 38 20.89 -0.94 5.22
N PRO A 39 20.86 -0.21 6.37
CA PRO A 39 22.07 -0.07 7.18
C PRO A 39 22.67 -1.42 7.54
N SER A 40 23.99 -1.59 7.37
CA SER A 40 24.65 -2.89 7.57
C SER A 40 24.42 -3.45 8.97
N ASN A 41 24.50 -2.61 10.00
CA ASN A 41 24.24 -3.02 11.39
C ASN A 41 22.82 -3.58 11.62
N PHE A 42 21.83 -3.16 10.83
CA PHE A 42 20.49 -3.75 10.90
C PHE A 42 20.45 -5.11 10.18
N LEU A 43 21.15 -5.25 9.06
CA LEU A 43 21.26 -6.53 8.36
C LEU A 43 22.02 -7.55 9.20
N ASP A 44 23.13 -7.15 9.85
CA ASP A 44 23.90 -8.00 10.77
C ASP A 44 23.02 -8.45 11.95
N PHE A 45 22.23 -7.53 12.53
CA PHE A 45 21.27 -7.87 13.57
C PHE A 45 20.21 -8.88 13.11
N LEU A 46 19.73 -8.80 11.86
CA LEU A 46 18.81 -9.80 11.31
C LEU A 46 19.47 -11.17 11.18
N GLU A 47 20.76 -11.23 10.87
CA GLU A 47 21.52 -12.48 10.82
C GLU A 47 21.70 -13.12 12.19
N GLU A 48 21.78 -12.31 13.24
CA GLU A 48 21.92 -12.79 14.63
C GLU A 48 20.58 -13.14 15.28
N LEU A 49 19.45 -12.80 14.65
CA LEU A 49 18.13 -12.83 15.29
C LEU A 49 17.70 -14.23 15.75
N GLU A 50 18.08 -15.28 15.00
CA GLU A 50 17.81 -16.68 15.39
C GLU A 50 18.59 -17.13 16.63
N GLN A 51 19.71 -16.47 16.96
CA GLN A 51 20.45 -16.74 18.18
C GLN A 51 19.73 -16.15 19.40
N ILE A 52 18.87 -15.15 19.18
CA ILE A 52 18.15 -14.39 20.21
C ILE A 52 16.72 -14.91 20.38
N ILE A 53 16.08 -15.31 19.27
CA ILE A 53 14.68 -15.70 19.21
C ILE A 53 14.58 -17.12 18.66
N ASP A 54 14.08 -18.02 19.51
CA ASP A 54 13.68 -19.36 19.08
C ASP A 54 12.36 -19.29 18.31
N PHE A 55 12.45 -19.26 16.98
CA PHE A 55 11.30 -19.18 16.09
C PHE A 55 10.36 -20.38 16.16
N SER A 56 10.82 -21.53 16.68
CA SER A 56 10.00 -22.74 16.81
C SER A 56 8.86 -22.57 17.83
N LYS A 57 8.97 -21.57 18.71
CA LYS A 57 7.93 -21.21 19.69
C LYS A 57 6.71 -20.52 19.07
N PHE A 58 6.81 -20.09 17.82
CA PHE A 58 5.71 -19.44 17.11
C PHE A 58 5.12 -20.41 16.08
N SER A 59 3.82 -20.72 16.23
CA SER A 59 3.09 -21.61 15.33
C SER A 59 2.92 -21.02 13.92
N SER A 60 2.95 -19.69 13.80
CA SER A 60 2.92 -18.98 12.52
C SER A 60 3.65 -17.65 12.65
N ARG A 61 4.40 -17.29 11.62
CA ARG A 61 5.16 -16.03 11.50
C ARG A 61 4.72 -15.32 10.22
N ILE A 62 4.29 -14.07 10.35
CA ILE A 62 3.73 -13.30 9.23
C ILE A 62 4.49 -11.99 9.10
N SER A 63 5.11 -11.75 7.94
CA SER A 63 5.66 -10.44 7.61
C SER A 63 4.59 -9.58 6.95
N TYR A 64 4.59 -8.27 7.24
CA TYR A 64 3.53 -7.40 6.77
C TYR A 64 4.05 -5.96 6.59
N GLY A 65 3.66 -5.32 5.50
CA GLY A 65 4.05 -3.92 5.26
C GLY A 65 3.58 -3.36 3.92
N GLY A 66 3.66 -2.04 3.80
CA GLY A 66 3.31 -1.32 2.57
C GLY A 66 4.42 -0.45 2.02
N SER A 67 4.53 -0.31 0.68
CA SER A 67 5.56 0.50 0.02
C SER A 67 6.98 0.07 0.43
N MET A 68 7.78 0.95 1.04
CA MET A 68 9.06 0.63 1.68
C MET A 68 8.95 -0.43 2.79
N GLY A 69 7.87 -0.44 3.55
CA GLY A 69 7.60 -1.51 4.51
C GLY A 69 7.26 -2.83 3.82
N GLY A 70 6.66 -2.77 2.62
CA GLY A 70 6.40 -3.94 1.78
C GLY A 70 7.69 -4.51 1.17
N TYR A 71 8.64 -3.63 0.81
CA TYR A 71 10.02 -4.04 0.50
C TYR A 71 10.61 -4.84 1.68
N ALA A 72 10.65 -4.26 2.89
CA ALA A 72 11.26 -4.90 4.04
C ALA A 72 10.56 -6.22 4.43
N ALA A 73 9.22 -6.21 4.45
CA ALA A 73 8.44 -7.41 4.75
C ALA A 73 8.72 -8.54 3.76
N GLY A 74 8.92 -8.25 2.46
CA GLY A 74 9.28 -9.25 1.47
C GLY A 74 10.75 -9.66 1.55
N ALA A 75 11.68 -8.70 1.64
CA ALA A 75 13.12 -8.94 1.63
C ALA A 75 13.60 -9.82 2.79
N PHE A 76 12.97 -9.69 3.96
CA PHE A 76 13.37 -10.44 5.15
C PHE A 76 12.45 -11.64 5.46
N ALA A 77 11.44 -11.92 4.62
CA ALA A 77 10.42 -12.93 4.92
C ALA A 77 11.04 -14.32 5.14
N SER A 78 11.85 -14.79 4.18
CA SER A 78 12.54 -16.08 4.29
C SER A 78 13.52 -16.10 5.47
N ARG A 79 14.30 -15.02 5.68
CA ARG A 79 15.25 -14.92 6.80
C ARG A 79 14.58 -15.01 8.18
N LEU A 80 13.35 -14.50 8.29
CA LEU A 80 12.54 -14.55 9.51
C LEU A 80 11.65 -15.80 9.58
N ASN A 81 11.90 -16.80 8.72
CA ASN A 81 11.13 -18.03 8.58
C ASN A 81 9.62 -17.78 8.46
N CYS A 82 9.20 -16.72 7.75
CA CYS A 82 7.78 -16.39 7.66
C CYS A 82 6.99 -17.46 6.90
N ASP A 83 5.83 -17.81 7.42
CA ASP A 83 4.85 -18.70 6.80
C ASP A 83 3.96 -17.93 5.82
N ALA A 84 3.77 -16.62 6.07
CA ALA A 84 3.08 -15.73 5.16
C ALA A 84 3.72 -14.33 5.05
N ALA A 85 3.52 -13.68 3.90
CA ALA A 85 3.93 -12.30 3.64
C ALA A 85 2.77 -11.47 3.06
N ILE A 86 2.39 -10.38 3.73
CA ILE A 86 1.35 -9.44 3.29
C ILE A 86 2.01 -8.17 2.75
N LEU A 87 2.06 -8.04 1.43
CA LEU A 87 2.81 -7.00 0.74
C LEU A 87 1.86 -6.03 0.02
N LEU A 88 1.71 -4.82 0.57
CA LEU A 88 0.81 -3.79 0.06
C LEU A 88 1.58 -2.76 -0.79
N ASN A 89 1.24 -2.62 -2.06
CA ASN A 89 1.95 -1.81 -3.06
C ASN A 89 3.48 -1.90 -2.89
N PRO A 90 4.06 -3.11 -2.80
CA PRO A 90 5.44 -3.28 -2.41
C PRO A 90 6.38 -2.75 -3.49
N ILE A 91 7.49 -2.19 -3.03
CA ILE A 91 8.65 -1.91 -3.88
C ILE A 91 9.54 -3.15 -3.79
N SER A 92 9.85 -3.79 -4.92
CA SER A 92 10.68 -5.00 -4.88
C SER A 92 12.15 -4.69 -4.62
N SER A 93 12.69 -3.64 -5.26
CA SER A 93 14.07 -3.20 -5.13
C SER A 93 14.19 -1.78 -5.66
N LEU A 94 15.16 -1.00 -5.16
CA LEU A 94 15.60 0.25 -5.77
C LEU A 94 17.01 0.14 -6.39
N SER A 95 17.54 -1.08 -6.56
CA SER A 95 18.75 -1.27 -7.38
C SER A 95 18.50 -0.75 -8.79
N ARG A 96 19.43 0.07 -9.30
CA ARG A 96 19.37 0.61 -10.67
C ARG A 96 19.47 -0.49 -11.73
N GLU A 97 20.07 -1.63 -11.37
CA GLU A 97 20.17 -2.80 -12.24
C GLU A 97 18.84 -3.56 -12.31
N LEU A 98 18.20 -3.77 -11.15
CA LEU A 98 16.96 -4.57 -11.06
C LEU A 98 15.69 -3.77 -11.42
N ALA A 99 15.65 -2.50 -11.06
CA ALA A 99 14.50 -1.62 -11.27
C ALA A 99 14.92 -0.27 -11.89
N PRO A 100 15.57 -0.25 -13.07
CA PRO A 100 15.99 0.99 -13.74
C PRO A 100 14.81 1.92 -14.05
N TRP A 101 13.62 1.34 -14.20
CA TRP A 101 12.37 2.02 -14.55
C TRP A 101 11.65 2.66 -13.35
N GLU A 102 12.06 2.42 -12.12
CA GLU A 102 11.45 3.01 -10.93
C GLU A 102 11.96 4.44 -10.76
N THR A 103 11.13 5.47 -10.76
CA THR A 103 11.57 6.89 -10.80
C THR A 103 11.22 7.70 -9.55
N ARG A 104 10.45 7.13 -8.61
CA ARG A 104 9.86 7.85 -7.48
C ARG A 104 10.82 8.08 -6.32
N PHE A 105 11.84 7.23 -6.18
CA PHE A 105 12.68 7.16 -4.98
C PHE A 105 14.18 7.42 -5.25
N GLU A 106 14.51 8.43 -6.05
CA GLU A 106 15.89 8.70 -6.48
C GLU A 106 16.90 8.90 -5.35
N ILE A 107 16.48 9.48 -4.21
CA ILE A 107 17.36 9.63 -3.04
C ILE A 107 17.69 8.25 -2.45
N ALA A 108 16.70 7.36 -2.34
CA ALA A 108 16.86 6.04 -1.76
C ALA A 108 17.62 5.07 -2.67
N LYS A 109 17.67 5.32 -3.98
CA LYS A 109 18.56 4.62 -4.91
C LYS A 109 20.06 4.84 -4.62
N ARG A 110 20.42 5.83 -3.81
CA ARG A 110 21.81 6.08 -3.38
C ARG A 110 22.25 5.17 -2.23
N VAL A 111 21.31 4.50 -1.59
CA VAL A 111 21.59 3.50 -0.55
C VAL A 111 22.26 2.28 -1.19
N ASN A 112 22.95 1.46 -0.39
CA ASN A 112 23.58 0.24 -0.89
C ASN A 112 22.50 -0.81 -1.28
N TRP A 113 22.38 -1.06 -2.58
CA TRP A 113 21.51 -2.07 -3.19
C TRP A 113 22.28 -3.23 -3.85
N SER A 114 23.54 -3.44 -3.48
CA SER A 114 24.37 -4.57 -3.94
C SER A 114 24.71 -5.59 -2.85
N SER A 115 24.46 -5.29 -1.57
CA SER A 115 24.58 -6.26 -0.47
C SER A 115 23.34 -7.13 -0.30
N SER A 116 23.40 -8.18 0.53
CA SER A 116 22.28 -9.08 0.85
C SER A 116 20.96 -8.36 1.10
N TYR A 117 19.84 -9.03 0.81
CA TYR A 117 18.47 -8.51 0.94
C TYR A 117 18.12 -7.35 0.01
N HIS A 118 18.89 -7.10 -1.05
CA HIS A 118 18.62 -5.98 -1.97
C HIS A 118 17.38 -6.18 -2.87
N ASP A 119 16.81 -7.39 -2.90
CA ASP A 119 15.62 -7.71 -3.68
C ASP A 119 14.57 -8.45 -2.84
N ALA A 120 13.44 -7.79 -2.62
CA ALA A 120 12.31 -8.41 -1.92
C ALA A 120 11.66 -9.53 -2.73
N ALA A 121 11.81 -9.55 -4.06
CA ALA A 121 11.30 -10.66 -4.86
C ALA A 121 12.07 -11.96 -4.59
N GLU A 122 13.37 -11.86 -4.28
CA GLU A 122 14.18 -13.01 -3.83
C GLU A 122 13.84 -13.39 -2.38
N GLY A 123 13.68 -12.41 -1.50
CA GLY A 123 13.42 -12.65 -0.07
C GLY A 123 12.12 -13.39 0.26
N ILE A 124 11.17 -13.45 -0.68
CA ILE A 124 9.92 -14.22 -0.54
C ILE A 124 10.00 -15.65 -1.07
N VAL A 125 11.10 -16.03 -1.73
CA VAL A 125 11.24 -17.39 -2.27
C VAL A 125 11.28 -18.39 -1.12
N GLY A 126 10.41 -19.41 -1.19
CA GLY A 126 10.24 -20.39 -0.12
C GLY A 126 9.19 -20.02 0.94
N VAL A 127 8.65 -18.80 0.93
CA VAL A 127 7.54 -18.41 1.80
C VAL A 127 6.24 -19.07 1.30
N PRO A 128 5.55 -19.89 2.12
CA PRO A 128 4.37 -20.65 1.69
C PRO A 128 3.23 -19.79 1.13
N HIS A 129 2.90 -18.67 1.78
CA HIS A 129 1.76 -17.84 1.42
C HIS A 129 2.16 -16.37 1.19
N VAL A 130 2.15 -15.91 -0.06
CA VAL A 130 2.52 -14.52 -0.38
C VAL A 130 1.32 -13.79 -0.97
N TYR A 131 0.85 -12.76 -0.27
CA TYR A 131 -0.29 -11.94 -0.64
C TYR A 131 0.19 -10.58 -1.16
N LEU A 132 0.00 -10.34 -2.45
CA LEU A 132 0.34 -9.07 -3.08
C LEU A 132 -0.92 -8.25 -3.29
N VAL A 133 -0.94 -6.99 -2.86
CA VAL A 133 -2.07 -6.08 -3.13
C VAL A 133 -1.55 -4.79 -3.74
N ALA A 134 -1.98 -4.45 -4.95
CA ALA A 134 -1.52 -3.24 -5.64
C ALA A 134 -2.55 -2.75 -6.66
N ASP A 135 -2.40 -1.48 -7.05
CA ASP A 135 -3.14 -0.96 -8.18
C ASP A 135 -2.62 -1.58 -9.48
N SER A 136 -3.47 -2.42 -10.09
CA SER A 136 -3.15 -3.11 -11.34
C SER A 136 -3.04 -2.18 -12.55
N LEU A 137 -3.43 -0.92 -12.42
CA LEU A 137 -3.32 0.11 -13.44
C LEU A 137 -2.19 1.10 -13.13
N HIS A 138 -1.64 1.14 -11.93
CA HIS A 138 -0.48 1.97 -11.61
C HIS A 138 0.79 1.33 -12.18
N SER A 139 1.40 1.97 -13.20
CA SER A 139 2.41 1.35 -14.06
C SER A 139 3.67 0.90 -13.30
N LEU A 140 4.16 1.72 -12.36
CA LEU A 140 5.36 1.41 -11.58
C LEU A 140 5.09 0.31 -10.54
N ASP A 141 3.94 0.34 -9.87
CA ASP A 141 3.59 -0.69 -8.88
C ASP A 141 3.36 -2.03 -9.57
N LEU A 142 2.69 -2.05 -10.73
CA LEU A 142 2.51 -3.27 -11.51
C LEU A 142 3.84 -3.89 -11.95
N LYS A 143 4.85 -3.08 -12.30
CA LYS A 143 6.18 -3.59 -12.63
C LYS A 143 6.87 -4.24 -11.42
N HIS A 144 6.68 -3.72 -10.20
CA HIS A 144 7.17 -4.39 -8.99
C HIS A 144 6.43 -5.70 -8.73
N ILE A 145 5.10 -5.72 -8.85
CA ILE A 145 4.28 -6.94 -8.69
C ILE A 145 4.76 -8.05 -9.63
N LYS A 146 5.01 -7.72 -10.91
CA LYS A 146 5.53 -8.68 -11.88
C LYS A 146 6.88 -9.29 -11.50
N ARG A 147 7.72 -8.56 -10.75
CA ARG A 147 8.98 -9.14 -10.23
C ARG A 147 8.71 -10.19 -9.17
N PHE A 148 7.78 -9.93 -8.25
CA PHE A 148 7.36 -10.91 -7.25
C PHE A 148 6.72 -12.15 -7.90
N GLU A 149 5.76 -11.96 -8.82
CA GLU A 149 5.12 -13.08 -9.54
C GLU A 149 6.12 -13.94 -10.33
N ARG A 150 7.18 -13.32 -10.89
CA ARG A 150 8.24 -14.04 -11.59
C ARG A 150 9.12 -14.86 -10.65
N ALA A 151 9.45 -14.33 -9.47
CA ALA A 151 10.30 -15.00 -8.50
C ALA A 151 9.54 -16.09 -7.73
N CYS A 152 8.24 -15.88 -7.48
CA CYS A 152 7.37 -16.79 -6.74
C CYS A 152 6.01 -16.90 -7.44
N PRO A 153 5.85 -17.86 -8.38
CA PRO A 153 4.61 -18.04 -9.14
C PRO A 153 3.38 -18.39 -8.30
N SER A 154 3.55 -18.84 -7.05
CA SER A 154 2.47 -19.10 -6.10
C SER A 154 1.95 -17.83 -5.41
N CYS A 155 2.53 -16.65 -5.67
CA CYS A 155 2.02 -15.38 -5.14
C CYS A 155 0.55 -15.16 -5.53
N GLU A 156 -0.25 -14.75 -4.56
CA GLU A 156 -1.63 -14.36 -4.80
C GLU A 156 -1.75 -12.85 -4.99
N PHE A 157 -2.03 -12.43 -6.22
CA PHE A 157 -2.26 -11.03 -6.52
C PHE A 157 -3.74 -10.61 -6.36
N TYR A 158 -3.98 -9.65 -5.48
CA TYR A 158 -5.24 -8.95 -5.22
C TYR A 158 -5.19 -7.57 -5.87
N ARG A 159 -5.87 -7.46 -7.01
CA ARG A 159 -5.85 -6.24 -7.84
C ARG A 159 -6.76 -5.16 -7.26
N PHE A 160 -6.24 -3.96 -7.07
CA PHE A 160 -7.04 -2.82 -6.61
C PHE A 160 -6.94 -1.66 -7.62
N PRO A 161 -7.63 -1.75 -8.77
CA PRO A 161 -7.47 -0.78 -9.84
C PRO A 161 -7.91 0.64 -9.46
N ASP A 162 -7.22 1.63 -10.03
CA ASP A 162 -7.58 3.05 -10.04
C ASP A 162 -7.51 3.74 -8.64
N VAL A 163 -6.53 3.38 -7.81
CA VAL A 163 -6.28 4.03 -6.51
C VAL A 163 -4.83 4.49 -6.31
N GLY A 164 -3.93 4.15 -7.22
CA GLY A 164 -2.54 4.55 -7.18
C GLY A 164 -1.74 3.89 -6.07
N HIS A 165 -0.64 4.56 -5.69
CA HIS A 165 0.21 4.10 -4.60
C HIS A 165 -0.43 4.41 -3.22
N GLY A 166 -0.21 3.53 -2.23
CA GLY A 166 -0.74 3.70 -0.87
C GLY A 166 -1.98 2.86 -0.54
N ILE A 167 -2.02 1.62 -1.04
CA ILE A 167 -3.11 0.64 -0.94
C ILE A 167 -3.67 0.51 0.47
N ALA A 168 -2.81 0.46 1.49
CA ALA A 168 -3.23 0.35 2.88
C ALA A 168 -4.24 1.44 3.28
N VAL A 169 -4.03 2.68 2.82
CA VAL A 169 -4.93 3.80 3.12
C VAL A 169 -6.28 3.63 2.44
N HIS A 170 -6.28 3.15 1.20
CA HIS A 170 -7.51 2.89 0.44
C HIS A 170 -8.28 1.71 1.02
N MET A 171 -7.61 0.62 1.39
CA MET A 171 -8.24 -0.52 2.04
C MET A 171 -8.81 -0.16 3.41
N HIS A 172 -8.11 0.66 4.19
CA HIS A 172 -8.59 1.14 5.48
C HIS A 172 -9.85 2.01 5.34
N ALA A 173 -9.84 2.96 4.41
CA ALA A 173 -10.98 3.84 4.15
C ALA A 173 -12.24 3.09 3.70
N LEU A 174 -12.07 1.94 3.04
CA LEU A 174 -13.17 1.07 2.60
C LEU A 174 -13.54 -0.02 3.61
N GLY A 175 -12.89 -0.07 4.78
CA GLY A 175 -13.13 -1.11 5.78
C GLY A 175 -12.64 -2.51 5.39
N VAL A 176 -11.88 -2.65 4.30
CA VAL A 176 -11.43 -3.95 3.77
C VAL A 176 -10.09 -4.39 4.38
N LEU A 177 -9.28 -3.44 4.87
CA LEU A 177 -7.95 -3.78 5.40
C LEU A 177 -8.00 -4.74 6.59
N LYS A 178 -8.89 -4.46 7.55
CA LYS A 178 -9.03 -5.26 8.76
C LYS A 178 -9.44 -6.71 8.46
N PRO A 179 -10.56 -7.00 7.78
CA PRO A 179 -10.94 -8.38 7.48
C PRO A 179 -9.86 -9.10 6.67
N PHE A 180 -9.29 -8.44 5.65
CA PHE A 180 -8.22 -9.03 4.83
C PHE A 180 -7.02 -9.52 5.64
N VAL A 181 -6.53 -8.70 6.58
CA VAL A 181 -5.38 -9.07 7.42
C VAL A 181 -5.76 -10.12 8.47
N LEU A 182 -6.98 -10.07 9.00
CA LEU A 182 -7.45 -11.06 9.98
C LEU A 182 -7.63 -12.44 9.38
N ASP A 183 -8.12 -12.57 8.14
CA ASP A 183 -8.20 -13.87 7.47
C ASP A 183 -6.82 -14.53 7.42
N ILE A 184 -5.81 -13.77 7.00
CA ILE A 184 -4.42 -14.25 6.89
C ILE A 184 -3.83 -14.60 8.27
N PHE A 185 -4.07 -13.77 9.29
CA PHE A 185 -3.65 -14.07 10.66
C PHE A 185 -4.27 -15.34 11.22
N ASN A 186 -5.47 -15.69 10.77
CA ASN A 186 -6.17 -16.91 11.13
C ASN A 186 -5.81 -18.11 10.22
N GLY A 187 -4.84 -17.95 9.32
CA GLY A 187 -4.38 -19.02 8.43
C GLY A 187 -5.25 -19.23 7.19
N HIS A 188 -6.08 -18.26 6.82
CA HIS A 188 -6.96 -18.33 5.65
C HIS A 188 -6.55 -17.31 4.58
N ALA A 189 -6.55 -17.73 3.32
CA ALA A 189 -6.47 -16.80 2.21
C ALA A 189 -7.76 -15.96 2.11
N PRO A 190 -7.69 -14.63 2.02
CA PRO A 190 -8.87 -13.79 1.83
C PRO A 190 -9.60 -14.16 0.52
N ASP A 191 -10.93 -14.24 0.54
CA ASP A 191 -11.66 -14.55 -0.69
C ASP A 191 -11.54 -13.40 -1.72
N LYS A 192 -11.15 -13.75 -2.95
CA LYS A 192 -10.95 -12.75 -4.02
C LYS A 192 -12.25 -12.12 -4.48
N ALA A 193 -13.35 -12.87 -4.53
CA ALA A 193 -14.64 -12.33 -4.95
C ALA A 193 -15.15 -11.30 -3.91
N ASP A 194 -15.05 -11.63 -2.63
CA ASP A 194 -15.40 -10.74 -1.52
C ASP A 194 -14.52 -9.50 -1.50
N PHE A 195 -13.20 -9.66 -1.67
CA PHE A 195 -12.28 -8.54 -1.81
C PHE A 195 -12.68 -7.63 -2.98
N PHE A 196 -12.92 -8.19 -4.16
CA PHE A 196 -13.31 -7.42 -5.35
C PHE A 196 -14.68 -6.75 -5.20
N GLN A 197 -15.62 -7.38 -4.50
CA GLN A 197 -16.91 -6.79 -4.18
C GLN A 197 -16.75 -5.60 -3.24
N ALA A 198 -15.96 -5.76 -2.17
CA ALA A 198 -15.75 -4.73 -1.18
C ALA A 198 -15.05 -3.49 -1.76
N ILE A 199 -13.99 -3.67 -2.57
CA ILE A 199 -13.27 -2.52 -3.18
C ILE A 199 -14.09 -1.78 -4.25
N ARG A 200 -15.22 -2.31 -4.74
CA ARG A 200 -16.12 -1.56 -5.65
C ARG A 200 -16.80 -0.39 -4.95
N GLN A 201 -16.91 -0.43 -3.61
CA GLN A 201 -17.43 0.66 -2.80
C GLN A 201 -16.54 1.92 -2.86
N ARG A 202 -15.34 1.85 -3.46
CA ARG A 202 -14.50 3.03 -3.74
C ARG A 202 -15.19 4.16 -4.51
N ARG A 203 -16.27 3.86 -5.24
CA ARG A 203 -17.11 4.87 -5.90
C ARG A 203 -17.77 5.83 -4.91
N ASP A 204 -17.79 5.49 -3.63
CA ASP A 204 -18.40 6.29 -2.57
C ASP A 204 -17.36 7.08 -1.77
N TYR A 205 -16.09 6.97 -2.16
CA TYR A 205 -14.93 7.48 -1.44
C TYR A 205 -14.26 8.61 -2.23
N VAL A 206 -14.27 9.84 -1.72
CA VAL A 206 -13.81 11.03 -2.46
C VAL A 206 -12.35 10.92 -2.96
N ARG A 207 -11.44 10.36 -2.15
CA ARG A 207 -10.03 10.26 -2.54
C ARG A 207 -9.78 9.27 -3.67
N TYR A 208 -10.71 8.34 -3.96
CA TYR A 208 -10.68 7.55 -5.21
C TYR A 208 -10.66 8.48 -6.43
N TYR A 209 -11.56 9.44 -6.49
CA TYR A 209 -11.64 10.38 -7.62
C TYR A 209 -10.39 11.24 -7.74
N LYS A 210 -9.84 11.70 -6.60
CA LYS A 210 -8.58 12.43 -6.60
C LYS A 210 -7.48 11.64 -7.31
N GLN A 211 -7.33 10.34 -7.01
CA GLN A 211 -6.30 9.52 -7.66
C GLN A 211 -6.56 9.32 -9.14
N VAL A 212 -7.81 9.01 -9.53
CA VAL A 212 -8.15 8.74 -10.94
C VAL A 212 -7.97 9.96 -11.84
N PHE A 213 -8.18 11.17 -11.31
CA PHE A 213 -7.99 12.41 -12.06
C PHE A 213 -6.54 12.95 -11.98
N ILE A 214 -5.81 12.75 -10.87
CA ILE A 214 -4.42 13.23 -10.73
C ILE A 214 -3.41 12.32 -11.44
N GLU A 215 -3.55 10.99 -11.35
CA GLU A 215 -2.53 10.06 -11.84
C GLU A 215 -2.62 9.79 -13.35
N LYS A 216 -3.22 10.70 -14.15
CA LYS A 216 -3.37 10.50 -15.59
C LYS A 216 -2.59 11.49 -16.45
N GLU A 217 -1.48 10.98 -16.94
CA GLU A 217 -1.17 11.00 -18.37
C GLU A 217 -2.05 9.93 -19.08
N ASP A 218 -2.82 10.36 -20.09
CA ASP A 218 -3.40 9.61 -21.22
C ASP A 218 -4.55 8.58 -21.06
N ARG A 219 -4.94 8.15 -19.86
CA ARG A 219 -5.89 7.00 -19.74
C ARG A 219 -7.38 7.34 -19.53
N ILE A 220 -7.79 8.61 -19.51
CA ILE A 220 -9.20 9.00 -19.29
C ILE A 220 -9.77 9.56 -20.57
N THR A 221 -10.70 8.82 -21.18
CA THR A 221 -11.48 9.37 -22.27
C THR A 221 -12.40 10.47 -21.73
N PRO A 222 -12.76 11.48 -22.54
CA PRO A 222 -13.73 12.51 -22.13
C PRO A 222 -15.04 11.91 -21.59
N ALA A 223 -15.53 10.84 -22.21
CA ALA A 223 -16.71 10.11 -21.74
C ALA A 223 -16.52 9.53 -20.32
N ARG A 224 -15.36 8.93 -20.04
CA ARG A 224 -15.04 8.40 -18.71
C ARG A 224 -14.85 9.52 -17.68
N ALA A 225 -14.25 10.64 -18.06
CA ALA A 225 -14.12 11.83 -17.21
C ALA A 225 -15.50 12.34 -16.78
N ASN A 226 -16.43 12.47 -17.74
CA ASN A 226 -17.80 12.89 -17.46
C ASN A 226 -18.51 11.93 -16.48
N ILE A 227 -18.43 10.61 -16.69
CA ILE A 227 -19.02 9.61 -15.78
C ILE A 227 -18.42 9.73 -14.37
N LEU A 228 -17.10 9.88 -14.26
CA LEU A 228 -16.43 9.98 -12.96
C LEU A 228 -16.79 11.28 -12.24
N ALA A 229 -16.87 12.40 -12.97
CA ALA A 229 -17.31 13.67 -12.44
C ALA A 229 -18.76 13.62 -11.94
N GLN A 230 -19.68 13.05 -12.73
CA GLN A 230 -21.06 12.82 -12.28
C GLN A 230 -21.12 11.99 -10.99
N ASN A 231 -20.34 10.91 -10.91
CA ASN A 231 -20.31 10.09 -9.71
C ASN A 231 -19.70 10.84 -8.52
N LEU A 232 -18.64 11.63 -8.72
CA LEU A 232 -18.06 12.47 -7.66
C LEU A 232 -19.09 13.47 -7.12
N ALA A 233 -19.81 14.18 -8.00
CA ALA A 233 -20.84 15.12 -7.59
C ALA A 233 -21.95 14.45 -6.77
N ARG A 234 -22.42 13.26 -7.19
CA ARG A 234 -23.37 12.45 -6.41
C ARG A 234 -22.80 12.03 -5.05
N THR A 235 -21.53 11.61 -5.00
CA THR A 235 -20.85 11.21 -3.76
C THR A 235 -20.72 12.37 -2.78
N LEU A 236 -20.33 13.57 -3.26
CA LEU A 236 -20.26 14.77 -2.42
C LEU A 236 -21.63 15.14 -1.82
N LYS A 237 -22.69 15.06 -2.63
CA LYS A 237 -24.08 15.28 -2.17
C LYS A 237 -24.52 14.24 -1.14
N ARG A 238 -24.31 12.95 -1.42
CA ARG A 238 -24.68 11.85 -0.51
C ARG A 238 -23.94 11.94 0.82
N ASN A 239 -22.66 12.31 0.80
CA ASN A 239 -21.84 12.49 1.99
C ASN A 239 -22.16 13.81 2.73
N ARG A 240 -23.18 14.57 2.28
CA ARG A 240 -23.63 15.83 2.87
C ARG A 240 -22.49 16.85 3.03
N VAL A 241 -21.55 16.86 2.09
CA VAL A 241 -20.46 17.84 2.09
C VAL A 241 -21.07 19.25 1.91
N PRO A 242 -20.70 20.25 2.73
CA PRO A 242 -21.22 21.61 2.58
C PRO A 242 -21.03 22.14 1.15
N LYS A 243 -22.08 22.76 0.57
CA LYS A 243 -22.11 23.14 -0.86
C LYS A 243 -20.84 23.86 -1.35
N LYS A 244 -20.40 24.89 -0.62
CA LYS A 244 -19.19 25.65 -0.96
C LYS A 244 -17.93 24.76 -1.00
N LEU A 245 -17.79 23.85 -0.05
CA LEU A 245 -16.68 22.91 0.01
C LEU A 245 -16.80 21.83 -1.08
N ALA A 246 -18.01 21.35 -1.37
CA ALA A 246 -18.24 20.38 -2.44
C ALA A 246 -17.84 20.95 -3.82
N ILE A 247 -18.20 22.20 -4.10
CA ILE A 247 -17.78 22.93 -5.31
C ILE A 247 -16.25 22.99 -5.39
N GLN A 248 -15.60 23.42 -4.31
CA GLN A 248 -14.13 23.54 -4.25
C GLN A 248 -13.44 22.18 -4.46
N ILE A 249 -13.91 21.13 -3.78
CA ILE A 249 -13.37 19.76 -3.93
C ILE A 249 -13.55 19.27 -5.36
N PHE A 250 -14.74 19.45 -5.93
CA PHE A 250 -15.06 19.02 -7.28
C PHE A 250 -14.12 19.70 -8.29
N GLN A 251 -14.05 21.03 -8.27
CA GLN A 251 -13.19 21.81 -9.17
C GLN A 251 -11.72 21.42 -9.04
N ASN A 252 -11.23 21.25 -7.81
CA ASN A 252 -9.85 20.84 -7.57
C ASN A 252 -9.52 19.44 -8.09
N ILE A 253 -10.50 18.53 -8.15
CA ILE A 253 -10.29 17.16 -8.62
C ILE A 253 -10.47 17.06 -10.14
N THR A 254 -11.51 17.68 -10.70
CA THR A 254 -11.92 17.41 -12.09
C THR A 254 -11.48 18.48 -13.07
N ALA A 255 -11.21 19.71 -12.61
CA ALA A 255 -11.07 20.92 -13.43
C ALA A 255 -12.29 21.20 -14.35
N LEU A 256 -13.45 20.60 -14.08
CA LEU A 256 -14.70 20.81 -14.83
C LEU A 256 -15.61 21.83 -14.15
N ASP A 257 -16.56 22.39 -14.90
CA ASP A 257 -17.56 23.31 -14.35
C ASP A 257 -18.52 22.56 -13.41
N PRO A 258 -18.55 22.87 -12.10
CA PRO A 258 -19.44 22.21 -11.14
C PRO A 258 -20.94 22.40 -11.44
N ILE A 259 -21.34 23.46 -12.15
CA ILE A 259 -22.74 23.74 -12.47
C ILE A 259 -23.32 22.67 -13.40
N GLU A 260 -22.54 22.22 -14.39
CA GLU A 260 -22.92 21.14 -15.32
C GLU A 260 -23.23 19.81 -14.59
N PHE A 261 -22.76 19.66 -13.36
CA PHE A 261 -22.95 18.47 -12.52
C PHE A 261 -23.90 18.73 -11.33
N GLY A 262 -24.63 19.86 -11.37
CA GLY A 262 -25.63 20.25 -10.39
C GLY A 262 -25.04 20.63 -9.02
N LEU A 263 -23.84 21.18 -8.99
CA LEU A 263 -23.20 21.74 -7.80
C LEU A 263 -23.20 23.27 -7.90
N GLU A 264 -24.25 23.90 -7.37
CA GLU A 264 -24.43 25.36 -7.39
C GLU A 264 -24.67 25.93 -5.97
N LEU A 265 -24.21 27.17 -5.75
CA LEU A 265 -24.60 27.93 -4.57
C LEU A 265 -26.02 28.47 -4.79
N PRO A 266 -26.87 28.51 -3.74
CA PRO A 266 -28.14 29.22 -3.86
C PRO A 266 -27.87 30.68 -4.25
N ALA A 267 -28.71 31.24 -5.13
CA ALA A 267 -28.69 32.66 -5.41
C ALA A 267 -28.71 33.40 -4.07
N SER A 268 -27.76 34.31 -3.85
CA SER A 268 -27.76 35.17 -2.67
C SER A 268 -29.11 35.87 -2.60
N ALA A 269 -29.90 35.58 -1.56
CA ALA A 269 -31.06 36.39 -1.25
C ALA A 269 -30.54 37.82 -1.01
N GLY A 270 -30.87 38.71 -1.94
CA GLY A 270 -30.55 40.13 -1.85
C GLY A 270 -31.29 40.81 -0.71
#